data_AF-A0A8T4EI34-F1
#
_entry.id   AF-A0A8T4EI34-F1
#
_cell.length_a   1.000
_cell.length_b   1.000
_cell.length_c   1.000
_cell.angle_alpha   90.00
_cell.angle_beta   90.00
_cell.angle_gamma   90.00
#
_symmetry.space_group_name_H-M   'P 1'
#
loop_
_entity.id
_entity.type
_entity.pdbx_description
1 polymer ?
#
loop_
_entity_poly.entity_id
_entity_poly.type
_entity_poly.pdbx_seq_one_letter_code
_entity_poly.pdbx_strand_id
1 'polypeptide(L)' 'MLEEADLRLNRAVTFEYLYANGLGGYASSTIVGMNTRSHHGLLVSSLNPPVDRWLTLS' A
#
# COMPACT_ATOMS: atom_id res chain seq x y z
N MET A 1 0.34 26.97 -10.67
CA MET A 1 -0.71 25.93 -10.84
C MET A 1 -0.13 24.53 -10.76
N LEU A 2 0.89 24.19 -11.56
CA LEU A 2 1.56 22.88 -11.50
C LEU A 2 2.28 22.62 -10.16
N GLU A 3 2.95 23.64 -9.63
CA GLU A 3 3.70 23.55 -8.38
C GLU A 3 2.81 23.25 -7.16
N GLU A 4 1.60 23.82 -7.13
CA GLU A 4 0.59 23.55 -6.10
C GLU A 4 0.05 22.10 -6.19
N ALA A 5 -0.13 21.58 -7.40
CA ALA A 5 -0.55 20.19 -7.60
C ALA A 5 0.52 19.20 -7.14
N ASP A 6 1.79 19.51 -7.40
CA ASP A 6 2.93 18.72 -6.93
C ASP A 6 3.03 18.71 -5.40
N LEU A 7 2.89 19.86 -4.75
CA LEU A 7 2.81 19.98 -3.29
C LEU A 7 1.69 19.13 -2.68
N ARG A 8 0.51 19.11 -3.31
CA ARG A 8 -0.63 18.29 -2.86
C ARG A 8 -0.36 16.80 -3.03
N LEU A 9 0.22 16.40 -4.16
CA LEU A 9 0.58 15.01 -4.42
C LEU A 9 1.64 14.52 -3.42
N ASN A 10 2.70 15.30 -3.23
CA ASN A 10 3.77 15.02 -2.27
C ASN A 10 3.22 14.83 -0.86
N ARG A 11 2.24 15.66 -0.45
CA ARG A 11 1.53 15.46 0.82
C ARG A 11 0.68 14.19 0.80
N ALA A 12 -0.10 13.94 -0.24
CA ALA A 12 -1.00 12.80 -0.33
C ALA A 12 -0.25 11.45 -0.25
N VAL A 13 0.95 11.37 -0.83
CA VAL A 13 1.84 10.20 -0.78
C VAL A 13 2.26 9.85 0.66
N THR A 14 2.26 10.81 1.58
CA THR A 14 2.64 10.55 2.99
C THR A 14 1.56 9.86 3.82
N PHE A 15 0.32 9.84 3.33
CA PHE A 15 -0.79 9.16 4.01
C PHE A 15 -0.93 7.74 3.46
N GLU A 16 -0.84 6.76 4.35
CA GLU A 16 -0.88 5.33 4.03
C GLU A 16 -2.03 4.64 4.76
N TYR A 17 -2.51 3.53 4.20
CA TYR A 17 -3.47 2.64 4.84
C TYR A 17 -2.93 1.21 4.91
N LEU A 18 -3.39 0.47 5.91
CA LEU A 18 -3.18 -0.97 6.07
C LEU A 18 -4.48 -1.60 6.53
N TYR A 19 -4.98 -2.55 5.77
CA TYR A 19 -6.20 -3.30 6.07
C TYR A 19 -5.90 -4.79 6.07
N ALA A 20 -5.86 -5.40 7.25
CA ALA A 20 -5.62 -6.82 7.41
C ALA A 20 -6.90 -7.64 7.22
N ASN A 21 -6.80 -8.81 6.59
CA ASN A 21 -7.94 -9.68 6.34
C ASN A 21 -8.19 -10.75 7.43
N GLY A 22 -7.37 -10.77 8.49
CA GLY A 22 -7.46 -11.75 9.58
C GLY A 22 -6.95 -13.16 9.26
N LEU A 23 -6.55 -13.44 8.02
CA LEU A 23 -6.04 -14.74 7.55
C LEU A 23 -4.52 -14.74 7.31
N GLY A 24 -3.83 -13.65 7.66
CA GLY A 24 -2.40 -13.45 7.43
C GLY A 24 -2.07 -12.60 6.20
N GLY A 25 -3.07 -12.20 5.41
CA GLY A 25 -2.92 -11.26 4.30
C GLY A 25 -3.40 -9.85 4.65
N TYR A 26 -3.05 -8.89 3.80
CA TYR A 26 -3.48 -7.49 3.94
C TYR A 26 -3.50 -6.75 2.59
N ALA A 27 -4.22 -5.63 2.58
CA ALA A 27 -4.09 -4.59 1.57
C ALA A 27 -3.40 -3.37 2.19
N SER A 28 -2.46 -2.75 1.48
CA SER A 28 -1.84 -1.50 1.92
C SER A 28 -1.38 -0.67 0.74
N SER A 29 -1.53 0.65 0.80
CA SER A 29 -0.91 1.57 -0.15
C SER A 29 -0.96 2.99 0.43
N THR A 30 -0.52 3.97 -0.34
CA THR A 30 -0.85 5.37 -0.06
C THR A 30 -2.34 5.63 -0.35
N ILE A 31 -2.91 6.69 0.20
CA ILE A 31 -4.32 7.06 -0.08
C ILE A 31 -4.60 7.36 -1.56
N VAL A 32 -3.55 7.65 -2.34
CA VAL A 32 -3.60 7.90 -3.79
C VAL A 32 -3.20 6.67 -4.61
N GLY A 33 -3.02 5.51 -3.97
CA GLY A 33 -2.71 4.24 -4.64
C GLY A 33 -1.29 4.14 -5.21
N MET A 34 -0.39 5.05 -4.84
CA MET A 34 1.03 4.94 -5.19
C MET A 34 1.75 3.98 -4.25
N ASN A 35 2.44 3.01 -4.84
CA ASN A 35 3.24 2.03 -4.12
C ASN A 35 4.65 2.60 -3.88
N THR A 36 4.87 3.16 -2.69
CA THR A 36 6.14 3.82 -2.29
C THR A 36 7.04 2.93 -1.42
N ARG A 37 6.54 1.77 -0.99
CA ARG A 37 7.25 0.81 -0.15
C ARG A 37 7.04 -0.61 -0.67
N SER A 38 7.99 -1.49 -0.38
CA SER A 38 7.86 -2.91 -0.69
C SER A 38 6.63 -3.50 0.00
N HIS A 39 5.86 -4.29 -0.73
CA HIS A 39 4.58 -4.87 -0.29
C HIS A 39 3.44 -3.85 -0.09
N HIS A 40 3.49 -2.66 -0.69
CA HIS A 40 2.26 -1.95 -1.03
C HIS A 40 1.56 -2.68 -2.19
N GLY A 41 0.27 -2.94 -2.02
CA GLY A 41 -0.61 -3.57 -2.97
C GLY A 41 -2.00 -3.83 -2.42
N LEU A 42 -2.94 -4.07 -3.33
CA LEU A 42 -4.33 -4.42 -3.01
C LEU A 42 -4.47 -5.82 -2.41
N LEU A 43 -3.53 -6.72 -2.69
CA LEU A 43 -3.45 -8.02 -2.05
C LEU A 43 -2.00 -8.44 -1.82
N VAL A 44 -1.59 -8.44 -0.56
CA VAL A 44 -0.41 -9.15 -0.07
C VAL A 44 -0.88 -10.39 0.66
N SER A 45 -0.66 -11.55 0.06
CA SER A 45 -1.05 -12.84 0.62
C SER A 45 0.09 -13.44 1.42
N SER A 46 -0.23 -14.22 2.46
CA SER A 46 0.75 -15.03 3.20
C SER A 46 0.46 -16.50 2.91
N LEU A 47 1.40 -17.20 2.28
CA LEU A 47 1.24 -18.61 1.94
C LEU A 47 1.48 -19.51 3.16
N ASN A 48 2.21 -19.01 4.16
CA ASN A 48 2.43 -19.68 5.44
C ASN A 48 2.35 -18.66 6.60
N PRO A 49 1.15 -18.33 7.10
CA PRO A 49 0.97 -17.28 8.12
C PRO A 49 1.83 -17.48 9.39
N PRO A 50 2.48 -16.42 9.91
CA PRO A 50 2.44 -15.01 9.50
C PRO A 50 3.57 -14.58 8.54
N VAL A 51 4.33 -15.54 7.99
CA VAL A 51 5.52 -15.31 7.14
C VAL A 51 5.21 -15.54 5.66
N ASP A 52 6.25 -15.59 4.81
CA ASP A 52 6.11 -15.96 3.38
C ASP A 52 5.06 -15.12 2.64
N ARG A 53 5.32 -13.81 2.59
CA ARG A 53 4.39 -12.82 2.02
C ARG A 53 4.69 -12.56 0.56
N TRP A 54 3.63 -12.54 -0.24
CA TRP A 54 3.69 -12.37 -1.69
C TRP A 54 2.78 -11.22 -2.10
N LEU A 55 3.33 -10.25 -2.82
CA LEU A 55 2.55 -9.21 -3.50
C LEU A 55 1.85 -9.83 -4.71
N THR A 56 0.54 -10.08 -4.59
CA THR A 56 -0.25 -10.77 -5.61
C THR A 56 -0.99 -9.80 -6.52
N LEU A 57 -1.42 -8.66 -5.98
CA LEU A 57 -2.12 -7.60 -6.73
C LEU A 57 -1.64 -6.23 -6.22
N SER A 58 -1.19 -5.37 -7.13
CA SER A 58 -0.59 -4.06 -6.84
C SER A 58 -1.38 -2.91 -7.42
#